data_AF-A0A6N9PUW8-F1
#
_entry.id   AF-A0A6N9PUW8-F1
#
_cell.length_a   1.000
_cell.length_b   1.000
_cell.length_c   1.000
_cell.angle_alpha   90.00
_cell.angle_beta   90.00
_cell.angle_gamma   90.00
#
_symmetry.space_group_name_H-M   'P 1'
#
loop_
_entity.id
_entity.type
_entity.pdbx_description
1 polymer ?
#
loop_
_entity_poly.entity_id
_entity_poly.type
_entity_poly.pdbx_seq_one_letter_code
_entity_poly.pdbx_strand_id
1 'polypeptide(L)' 'MVLLIPARTDTSYFHEFIYHKAEVRFIRGRLRFTDEDGNAADPAPFPSMLVIYNGEAVRNERREKAAV' A
#
# COMPACT_ATOMS: atom_id res chain seq x y z
N MET A 1 2.73 -10.23 1.66
CA MET A 1 1.56 -9.66 2.39
C MET A 1 0.98 -8.54 1.56
N VAL A 2 -0.34 -8.40 1.50
CA VAL A 2 -1.02 -7.35 0.72
C VAL A 2 -1.92 -6.54 1.63
N LEU A 3 -1.86 -5.21 1.54
CA LEU A 3 -2.69 -4.30 2.31
C LEU A 3 -3.40 -3.30 1.39
N LEU A 4 -4.65 -2.99 1.73
CA LEU A 4 -5.41 -1.88 1.16
C LEU A 4 -5.50 -0.78 2.20
N ILE A 5 -4.85 0.35 1.97
CA ILE A 5 -4.79 1.45 2.93
C ILE A 5 -5.03 2.82 2.27
N PRO A 6 -5.35 3.86 3.05
CA PRO A 6 -5.39 5.22 2.56
C PRO A 6 -4.02 5.62 1.97
N ALA A 7 -4.01 6.24 0.80
CA ALA A 7 -2.79 6.76 0.17
C ALA A 7 -2.33 8.07 0.84
N ARG A 8 -1.86 7.96 2.09
CA ARG A 8 -1.29 9.06 2.89
C ARG A 8 0.24 9.05 2.81
N THR A 9 0.75 9.47 1.66
CA THR A 9 2.20 9.50 1.37
C THR A 9 2.95 10.55 2.19
N ASP A 10 2.24 11.40 2.92
CA ASP A 10 2.72 12.48 3.78
C ASP A 10 3.06 12.04 5.22
N THR A 11 2.75 10.79 5.59
CA THR A 11 2.85 10.32 6.98
C THR A 11 4.15 9.57 7.27
N SER A 12 4.59 9.59 8.53
CA SER A 12 5.81 8.88 8.95
C SER A 12 5.74 7.38 8.65
N TYR A 13 4.60 6.73 8.89
CA TYR A 13 4.47 5.29 8.63
C TYR A 13 4.67 4.93 7.15
N PHE A 14 4.28 5.82 6.24
CA PHE A 14 4.53 5.63 4.82
C PHE A 14 6.03 5.59 4.53
N HIS A 15 6.78 6.57 5.02
CA HIS A 15 8.22 6.66 4.80
C HIS A 15 9.01 5.57 5.52
N GLU A 16 8.59 5.21 6.73
CA GLU A 16 9.31 4.25 7.57
C GLU A 16 9.07 2.80 7.18
N PHE A 17 7.86 2.44 6.72
CA PHE A 17 7.50 1.03 6.51
C PHE A 17 7.19 0.68 5.05
N ILE A 18 6.73 1.63 4.24
CA ILE A 18 6.21 1.35 2.89
C ILE A 18 7.18 1.82 1.80
N TYR A 19 7.63 3.07 1.89
CA TYR A 19 8.42 3.73 0.87
C TYR A 19 9.75 2.99 0.67
N HIS A 20 10.04 2.61 -0.59
CA HIS A 20 11.17 1.77 -1.00
C HIS A 20 11.26 0.36 -0.39
N LYS A 21 10.29 -0.05 0.45
CA LYS A 21 10.28 -1.36 1.13
C LYS A 21 9.18 -2.29 0.62
N ALA A 22 8.21 -1.73 -0.09
CA ALA A 22 7.09 -2.45 -0.68
C ALA A 22 6.82 -1.95 -2.10
N GLU A 23 6.18 -2.80 -2.89
CA GLU A 23 5.57 -2.37 -4.14
C GLU A 23 4.26 -1.63 -3.83
N VAL A 24 4.11 -0.42 -4.37
CA VAL A 24 2.93 0.43 -4.17
C VAL A 24 2.18 0.59 -5.48
N ARG A 25 0.87 0.29 -5.47
CA ARG A 25 -0.02 0.53 -6.62
C ARG A 25 -1.16 1.45 -6.21
N PHE A 26 -1.22 2.63 -6.83
CA PHE A 26 -2.31 3.58 -6.61
C PHE A 26 -3.57 3.13 -7.34
N ILE A 27 -4.72 3.25 -6.66
CA ILE A 27 -6.02 2.99 -7.27
C ILE A 27 -6.57 4.31 -7.81
N ARG A 28 -6.91 4.33 -9.10
CA ARG A 28 -7.55 5.49 -9.73
C ARG A 28 -8.99 5.63 -9.24
N GLY A 29 -9.36 6.83 -8.80
CA GLY A 29 -10.71 7.12 -8.29
C GLY A 29 -10.86 6.88 -6.79
N ARG A 30 -12.11 6.81 -6.31
CA ARG A 30 -12.44 6.63 -4.90
C ARG A 30 -13.25 5.36 -4.73
N LEU A 31 -12.77 4.48 -3.85
CA LEU A 31 -13.44 3.22 -3.58
C LEU A 31 -14.80 3.48 -2.92
N ARG A 32 -15.80 2.69 -3.29
CA ARG A 32 -17.07 2.59 -2.56
C ARG A 32 -17.08 1.24 -1.86
N PHE A 33 -17.31 1.26 -0.56
CA PHE A 33 -17.47 0.04 0.22
C PHE A 33 -18.96 -0.29 0.29
N THR A 34 -19.27 -1.58 0.26
CA THR A 34 -20.62 -2.10 0.44
C THR A 34 -20.71 -2.78 1.80
N ASP A 35 -21.87 -2.71 2.44
CA ASP A 35 -22.18 -3.54 3.60
C ASP A 35 -22.48 -5.00 3.19
N GLU A 36 -22.83 -5.85 4.16
CA GLU A 36 -23.15 -7.26 3.94
C GLU A 36 -24.44 -7.45 3.11
N ASP A 37 -25.33 -6.46 3.13
CA ASP A 37 -26.59 -6.44 2.37
C ASP A 37 -26.42 -5.86 0.94
N GLY A 38 -25.21 -5.42 0.59
CA GLY A 38 -24.85 -4.90 -0.74
C GLY A 38 -25.16 -3.41 -0.94
N ASN A 39 -25.55 -2.67 0.10
CA ASN A 39 -25.78 -1.23 -0.01
C ASN A 39 -24.44 -0.48 -0.10
N ALA A 40 -24.27 0.34 -1.14
CA ALA A 40 -23.05 1.10 -1.36
C ALA A 40 -23.05 2.38 -0.52
N ALA A 41 -22.00 2.56 0.28
CA ALA A 41 -21.74 3.82 0.95
C ALA A 41 -21.24 4.90 -0.04
N ASP A 42 -21.11 6.12 0.49
CA ASP A 42 -20.42 7.19 -0.19
C ASP A 42 -18.95 6.80 -0.50
N PRO A 43 -18.37 7.37 -1.57
CA PRO A 43 -16.97 7.10 -1.91
C PRO A 43 -16.05 7.46 -0.74
N ALA A 44 -15.01 6.67 -0.54
CA ALA A 44 -14.04 6.85 0.53
C ALA A 44 -13.52 8.30 0.56
N PRO A 45 -13.38 8.92 1.75
CA PRO A 45 -12.96 10.31 1.90
C PRO A 45 -11.45 10.52 1.67
N PHE A 46 -10.70 9.45 1.37
CA PHE A 46 -9.29 9.47 0.99
C PHE A 46 -9.02 8.60 -0.26
N PRO A 47 -7.95 8.90 -1.02
CA PRO A 47 -7.46 7.99 -2.06
C PRO A 47 -6.96 6.68 -1.44
N SER A 48 -6.90 5.62 -2.23
CA SER A 48 -6.47 4.29 -1.76
C SER A 48 -5.30 3.76 -2.56
N MET A 49 -4.47 2.95 -1.92
CA MET A 49 -3.39 2.24 -2.57
C MET A 49 -3.28 0.81 -2.05
N LEU A 50 -2.76 -0.06 -2.91
CA LEU A 50 -2.30 -1.39 -2.54
C LEU A 50 -0.82 -1.32 -2.16
N VAL A 51 -0.49 -1.94 -1.03
CA VAL A 51 0.88 -2.13 -0.57
C VAL A 51 1.17 -3.62 -0.58
N ILE A 52 2.15 -4.02 -1.39
CA ILE A 52 2.49 -5.42 -1.62
C ILE A 52 3.92 -5.65 -1.11
N TYR A 53 4.01 -6.38 -0.01
CA TYR A 53 5.29 -6.86 0.53
C TYR A 53 5.61 -8.22 -0.09
N ASN A 54 6.49 -8.20 -1.09
CA ASN A 54 7.09 -9.38 -1.68
C ASN A 54 8.37 -9.72 -0.91
N GLY A 55 8.58 -11.00 -0.57
CA GLY A 55 9.81 -11.45 0.11
C GLY A 55 11.10 -11.20 -0.69
N GLU A 56 10.97 -10.81 -1.96
CA GLU A 56 12.08 -10.43 -2.84
C GLU A 56 12.66 -9.05 -2.53
N ALA A 57 11.86 -8.08 -2.03
CA ALA A 57 12.40 -6.77 -1.65
C ALA A 57 13.47 -6.91 -0.54
N VAL A 58 13.17 -7.72 0.48
CA VAL A 58 14.12 -8.10 1.54
C VAL A 58 15.33 -8.85 0.98
N ARG A 59 15.12 -9.69 -0.04
CA ARG A 59 16.20 -10.46 -0.68
C ARG A 59 17.14 -9.56 -1.49
N ASN A 60 16.61 -8.53 -2.14
CA ASN A 60 17.38 -7.58 -2.93
C ASN A 60 18.20 -6.65 -2.04
N GLU A 61 17.64 -6.14 -0.94
CA GLU A 61 18.40 -5.35 0.04
C GLU A 61 19.60 -6.15 0.62
N ARG A 62 19.42 -7.45 0.87
CA ARG A 62 20.51 -8.32 1.34
C ARG A 62 21.57 -8.56 0.28
N ARG A 63 21.19 -8.66 -1.00
CA ARG A 63 22.14 -8.83 -2.11
C ARG A 63 22.96 -7.57 -2.34
N GLU A 64 22.33 -6.40 -2.30
CA GLU A 64 23.03 -5.11 -2.45
C GLU A 64 24.02 -4.88 -1.31
N LYS A 65 23.66 -5.19 -0.06
CA LYS A 65 24.57 -5.10 1.08
C LYS A 65 25.71 -6.12 1.10
N ALA A 66 25.57 -7.25 0.40
CA ALA A 66 26.61 -8.27 0.29
C ALA A 66 27.56 -8.03 -0.90
N ALA A 67 27.24 -7.09 -1.78
CA ALA A 67 28.02 -6.75 -2.97
C ALA A 67 28.92 -5.50 -2.78
N VAL A 68 28.97 -4.95 -1.56
CA VAL A 68 29.82 -3.82 -1.13
C VAL A 68 30.77 -4.33 -0.05
#